data_AF-A0AAW8AK67-F1
#
_entry.id   AF-A0AAW8AK67-F1
#
_cell.length_a   1.000
_cell.length_b   1.000
_cell.length_c   1.000
_cell.angle_alpha   90.00
_cell.angle_beta   90.00
_cell.angle_gamma   90.00
#
_symmetry.space_group_name_H-M   'P 1'
#
loop_
_entity.id
_entity.type
_entity.pdbx_description
1 polymer ?
#
loop_
_entity_poly.entity_id
_entity_poly.type
_entity_poly.pdbx_seq_one_letter_code
_entity_poly.pdbx_strand_id
1 'polypeptide(L)'
;GMHVNISLIRGLENAFYDPETPLNISDLARFFVGGLIEHASAITAMANPLITSYKRLVSGFEAPVYITWSGPNRSSLIRIPSG
;
A
#
# COMPACT_ATOMS: atom_id res chain seq x y z
N GLY A 1 -3.76 3.16 13.16
CA GLY A 1 -2.59 2.41 12.67
C GLY A 1 -1.53 3.38 12.22
N MET A 2 -0.38 2.90 11.74
CA MET A 2 0.67 3.74 11.20
C MET A 2 0.70 3.56 9.68
N HIS A 3 0.08 4.47 8.93
CA HIS A 3 0.16 4.44 7.47
C HIS A 3 1.54 4.90 7.03
N VAL A 4 2.16 4.14 6.13
CA VAL A 4 3.48 4.45 5.57
C VAL A 4 3.27 4.84 4.12
N ASN A 5 3.58 6.10 3.78
CA ASN A 5 3.61 6.54 2.40
C ASN A 5 5.00 6.25 1.83
N ILE A 6 5.07 5.53 0.71
CA ILE A 6 6.32 5.11 0.09
C ILE A 6 6.37 5.68 -1.33
N SER A 7 7.51 6.25 -1.72
CA SER A 7 7.79 6.68 -3.09
C SER A 7 9.21 6.27 -3.47
N LEU A 8 9.46 6.10 -4.76
CA LEU A 8 10.78 5.80 -5.28
C LEU A 8 11.26 6.99 -6.12
N ILE A 9 12.40 7.56 -5.74
CA ILE A 9 13.03 8.67 -6.46
C ILE A 9 14.18 8.11 -7.29
N ARG A 10 14.22 8.45 -8.58
CA ARG A 10 15.34 8.12 -9.48
C ARG A 10 15.87 9.42 -10.06
N GLY A 11 17.07 9.82 -9.62
CA GLY A 11 17.61 11.14 -9.95
C GLY A 11 16.80 12.24 -9.24
N LEU A 12 16.16 13.10 -10.03
CA LEU A 12 15.33 14.21 -9.51
C LEU A 12 13.82 13.94 -9.65
N GLU A 13 13.42 12.80 -10.21
CA GLU A 13 12.04 12.51 -10.54
C GLU A 13 11.47 11.38 -9.68
N ASN A 14 10.17 11.47 -9.39
CA ASN A 14 9.44 10.39 -8.74
C ASN A 14 9.14 9.30 -9.77
N ALA A 15 9.84 8.17 -9.66
CA ALA A 15 9.73 7.05 -10.58
C ALA A 15 8.37 6.33 -10.49
N PHE A 16 7.52 6.65 -9.51
CA PHE A 16 6.16 6.14 -9.42
C PHE A 16 5.11 6.97 -10.16
N TYR A 17 5.44 8.18 -10.61
CA TYR A 17 4.50 9.06 -11.30
C TYR A 17 4.57 8.85 -12.81
N ASP A 18 3.42 8.75 -13.46
CA ASP A 18 3.31 8.72 -14.93
C ASP A 18 1.96 9.30 -15.36
N PRO A 19 1.92 10.52 -15.94
CA PRO A 19 0.67 11.21 -16.29
C PRO A 19 -0.12 10.54 -17.43
N GLU A 20 0.50 9.67 -18.23
CA GLU A 20 -0.16 9.04 -19.39
C GLU A 20 -0.93 7.77 -19.01
N THR A 21 -0.87 7.37 -17.73
CA THR A 21 -1.45 6.12 -17.25
C THR A 21 -2.68 6.36 -16.36
N PRO A 22 -3.61 5.39 -16.31
CA PRO A 22 -4.68 5.42 -15.31
C PRO A 22 -4.13 5.57 -13.89
N LEU A 23 -4.74 6.47 -13.11
CA LEU A 23 -4.35 6.84 -11.74
C LEU A 23 -3.00 7.59 -11.63
N ASN A 24 -2.43 8.02 -12.75
CA ASN A 24 -1.16 8.74 -12.84
C ASN A 24 0.04 7.97 -12.23
N ILE A 25 0.09 6.65 -12.40
CA ILE A 25 1.12 5.78 -11.81
C ILE A 25 1.88 4.98 -12.86
N SER A 26 3.20 4.98 -12.76
CA SER A 26 4.05 4.23 -13.66
C SER A 26 3.87 2.71 -13.51
N ASP A 27 4.25 1.95 -14.52
CA ASP A 27 4.30 0.48 -14.40
C ASP A 27 5.26 0.02 -13.30
N LEU A 28 6.31 0.79 -13.01
CA LEU A 28 7.20 0.53 -11.89
C LEU A 28 6.47 0.59 -10.54
N ALA A 29 5.57 1.57 -10.35
CA ALA A 29 4.71 1.63 -9.16
C ALA A 29 3.78 0.41 -9.08
N ARG A 30 3.22 -0.03 -10.22
CA ARG A 30 2.35 -1.21 -10.28
C ARG A 30 3.10 -2.49 -9.91
N PHE A 31 4.32 -2.68 -10.41
CA PHE A 31 5.17 -3.82 -10.02
C PHE A 31 5.57 -3.76 -8.54
N PHE A 32 5.85 -2.56 -8.02
CA PHE A 32 6.13 -2.38 -6.59
C PHE A 32 4.94 -2.80 -5.72
N VAL A 33 3.72 -2.37 -6.09
CA VAL A 33 2.47 -2.79 -5.42
C VAL A 33 2.28 -4.30 -5.53
N GLY A 34 2.56 -4.91 -6.69
CA GLY A 34 2.52 -6.36 -6.88
C GLY A 34 3.43 -7.12 -5.90
N GLY A 35 4.67 -6.64 -5.71
CA GLY A 35 5.59 -7.23 -4.73
C GLY A 35 5.10 -7.08 -3.27
N LEU A 36 4.48 -5.96 -2.92
CA LEU A 36 3.88 -5.78 -1.60
C LEU A 36 2.70 -6.73 -1.35
N ILE A 37 1.88 -6.97 -2.37
CA ILE A 37 0.77 -7.93 -2.32
C ILE A 37 1.30 -9.35 -2.13
N GLU A 38 2.27 -9.76 -2.94
CA GLU A 38 2.89 -11.09 -2.88
C GLU A 38 3.50 -11.39 -1.50
N HIS A 39 4.14 -10.38 -0.89
CA HIS A 39 4.81 -10.54 0.40
C HIS A 39 4.00 -10.05 1.61
N ALA A 40 2.71 -9.74 1.43
CA ALA A 40 1.88 -9.11 2.46
C ALA A 40 1.85 -9.90 3.78
N SER A 41 1.82 -11.23 3.73
CA SER A 41 1.83 -12.08 4.94
C SER A 41 3.13 -11.95 5.74
N ALA A 42 4.28 -11.98 5.07
CA ALA A 42 5.58 -11.82 5.72
C ALA A 42 5.77 -10.38 6.25
N ILE A 43 5.37 -9.39 5.45
CA ILE A 43 5.37 -7.98 5.86
C ILE A 43 4.49 -7.79 7.10
N THR A 44 3.32 -8.45 7.17
CA THR A 44 2.40 -8.33 8.31
C THR A 44 3.05 -8.76 9.62
N ALA A 45 3.83 -9.85 9.63
CA ALA A 45 4.55 -10.30 10.82
C ALA A 45 5.55 -9.26 11.33
N MET A 46 6.23 -8.56 10.42
CA MET A 46 7.21 -7.52 10.76
C MET A 46 6.56 -6.19 11.14
N ALA A 47 5.54 -5.77 10.39
CA ALA A 47 4.87 -4.48 10.57
C ALA A 47 3.87 -4.47 11.74
N ASN A 48 3.39 -5.64 12.17
CA ASN A 48 2.43 -5.81 13.27
C ASN A 48 2.97 -6.80 14.32
N PRO A 49 4.10 -6.51 15.00
CA PRO A 49 4.86 -7.53 15.73
C PRO A 49 4.24 -7.97 17.08
N LEU A 50 3.19 -7.30 17.56
CA LEU A 50 2.59 -7.55 18.86
C LEU A 50 1.24 -8.25 18.72
N ILE A 51 0.89 -9.10 19.70
CA ILE A 51 -0.41 -9.78 19.78
C ILE A 51 -1.58 -8.76 19.69
N THR A 52 -1.44 -7.60 20.33
CA THR A 52 -2.44 -6.53 20.30
C THR A 52 -2.61 -5.90 18.91
N SER A 53 -1.59 -5.93 18.05
CA SER A 53 -1.70 -5.44 16.68
C SER A 53 -2.72 -6.25 15.87
N TYR A 54 -2.78 -7.57 16.09
CA TYR A 54 -3.75 -8.45 15.43
C TYR A 54 -5.18 -8.25 15.92
N LYS A 55 -5.38 -7.79 17.16
CA LYS A 55 -6.72 -7.41 17.66
C LYS A 55 -7.33 -6.22 16.91
N ARG A 56 -6.50 -5.42 16.24
CA ARG A 56 -6.95 -4.32 15.36
C ARG A 56 -7.26 -4.80 13.94
N LEU A 57 -6.70 -5.93 13.49
CA LEU A 57 -6.90 -6.51 12.16
C LEU A 57 -8.19 -7.34 12.12
N VAL A 58 -9.31 -6.73 12.48
CA VAL A 58 -10.65 -7.32 12.46
C VAL A 58 -11.60 -6.46 11.61
N SER A 59 -12.57 -7.09 10.95
CA SER A 59 -13.53 -6.39 10.10
C SER A 59 -14.34 -5.36 10.89
N GLY A 60 -14.58 -4.18 10.30
CA GLY A 60 -15.47 -3.16 10.87
C GLY A 60 -14.80 -1.89 11.41
N PHE A 61 -13.46 -1.79 11.38
CA PHE A 61 -12.71 -0.64 11.95
C PHE A 61 -11.72 0.03 10.98
N GLU A 62 -12.04 0.11 9.68
CA GLU A 62 -11.16 0.67 8.61
C GLU A 62 -9.74 0.06 8.54
N ALA A 63 -9.50 -1.05 9.24
CA ALA A 63 -8.23 -1.78 9.18
C ALA A 63 -8.23 -2.71 7.96
N PRO A 64 -7.11 -2.79 7.22
CA PRO A 64 -7.04 -3.64 6.04
C PRO A 64 -6.99 -5.11 6.44
N VAL A 65 -8.14 -5.76 6.35
CA VAL A 65 -8.30 -7.22 6.57
C VAL A 65 -8.16 -8.02 5.28
N TYR A 66 -8.16 -7.35 4.12
CA TYR A 66 -8.04 -7.99 2.80
C TYR A 66 -6.82 -7.46 2.06
N ILE A 67 -6.05 -8.36 1.46
CA ILE A 67 -4.94 -8.02 0.55
C ILE A 67 -5.56 -7.45 -0.74
N THR A 68 -5.64 -6.12 -0.79
CA THR A 68 -6.20 -5.39 -1.92
C THR A 68 -5.42 -4.09 -2.11
N TRP A 69 -5.35 -3.63 -3.34
CA TRP A 69 -4.93 -2.27 -3.66
C TRP A 69 -6.07 -1.54 -4.35
N SER A 70 -6.16 -0.24 -4.14
CA SER A 70 -7.11 0.61 -4.84
C SER A 70 -6.57 2.04 -4.93
N GLY A 71 -7.25 2.88 -5.72
CA GLY A 71 -7.03 4.32 -5.73
C GLY A 71 -7.43 4.96 -4.38
N PRO A 72 -8.39 5.89 -4.34
CA PRO A 72 -8.67 6.66 -3.12
C PRO A 72 -9.38 5.88 -2.00
N ASN A 73 -9.66 4.58 -2.15
CA ASN A 73 -10.41 3.81 -1.15
C ASN A 73 -9.55 3.52 0.09
N ARG A 74 -10.04 3.97 1.25
CA ARG A 74 -9.34 3.92 2.53
C ARG A 74 -9.33 2.56 3.21
N SER A 75 -10.14 1.61 2.74
CA SER A 75 -10.24 0.27 3.32
C SER A 75 -9.28 -0.75 2.69
N SER A 76 -8.58 -0.38 1.61
CA SER A 76 -7.58 -1.24 0.98
C SER A 76 -6.28 -1.27 1.77
N LEU A 77 -5.58 -2.42 1.71
CA LEU A 77 -4.25 -2.58 2.31
C LEU A 77 -3.24 -1.60 1.71
N ILE A 78 -3.31 -1.40 0.39
CA ILE A 78 -2.49 -0.45 -0.33
C ILE A 78 -3.42 0.61 -0.94
N ARG A 79 -3.16 1.87 -0.64
CA ARG A 79 -3.93 3.02 -1.13
C ARG A 79 -3.05 3.92 -1.97
N ILE A 80 -3.51 4.25 -3.16
CA ILE A 80 -2.89 5.31 -3.97
C ILE A 80 -3.65 6.60 -3.72
N PRO A 81 -3.05 7.59 -3.04
CA PRO A 81 -3.71 8.86 -2.79
C PRO A 81 -3.97 9.57 -4.13
N SER A 82 -5.22 9.97 -4.34
CA SER A 82 -5.53 11.02 -5.31
C SER A 82 -5.09 12.35 -4.69
N GLY A 83 -4.26 13.09 -5.42
CA GLY A 83 -3.85 14.46 -5.06
C GLY A 83 -5.03 15.41 -4.96
#